data_AF-A0A6C0H023-F1
#
_entry.id   AF-A0A6C0H023-F1
#
_cell.length_a   1.000
_cell.length_b   1.000
_cell.length_c   1.000
_cell.angle_alpha   90.00
_cell.angle_beta   90.00
_cell.angle_gamma   90.00
#
_symmetry.space_group_name_H-M   'P 1'
#
loop_
_entity.id
_entity.type
_entity.pdbx_description
1 polymer ?
#
loop_
_entity_poly.entity_id
_entity_poly.type
_entity_poly.pdbx_seq_one_letter_code
_entity_poly.pdbx_strand_id
1 'polypeptide(L)'
;MSIPDTHIINLRFKIDGDTPQKYIDKWLKLKTICENGKNKEIVKDWLYNCKLQSVKNMPYLKRCEGGIGGDNNLINKQLRFREKQLYSMYIDNDIVIDNIISSEQEKWILEELDDLIRGFRRIANNYVGADCIKGCIEMISRDSLSDNYLDNKDDY
;
A
#
# COMPACT_ATOMS: atom_id res chain seq x y z
N MET A 1 5.18 -17.21 -3.50
CA MET A 1 4.14 -17.44 -4.52
C MET A 1 3.95 -16.14 -5.30
N SER A 2 3.98 -16.17 -6.63
CA SER A 2 3.72 -14.97 -7.44
C SER A 2 2.27 -14.56 -7.32
N ILE A 3 2.03 -13.25 -7.35
CA ILE A 3 0.67 -12.71 -7.36
C ILE A 3 -0.01 -13.10 -8.69
N PRO A 4 -1.25 -13.62 -8.66
CA PRO A 4 -2.00 -13.87 -9.89
C PRO A 4 -2.33 -12.57 -10.64
N ASP A 5 -2.08 -12.54 -11.96
CA ASP A 5 -2.37 -11.37 -12.80
C ASP A 5 -3.88 -11.05 -12.90
N THR A 6 -4.74 -11.97 -12.45
CA THR A 6 -6.21 -11.83 -12.38
C THR A 6 -6.69 -10.92 -11.26
N HIS A 7 -5.82 -10.52 -10.33
CA HIS A 7 -6.20 -9.69 -9.18
C HIS A 7 -5.51 -8.33 -9.22
N ILE A 8 -6.20 -7.31 -8.73
CA ILE A 8 -5.60 -6.05 -8.31
C ILE A 8 -5.19 -6.23 -6.85
N ILE A 9 -3.96 -5.82 -6.51
CA ILE A 9 -3.44 -5.94 -5.16
C ILE A 9 -3.25 -4.56 -4.56
N ASN A 10 -3.75 -4.39 -3.33
CA ASN A 10 -3.49 -3.22 -2.52
C ASN A 10 -2.88 -3.64 -1.18
N LEU A 11 -2.04 -2.78 -0.60
CA LEU A 11 -1.75 -2.85 0.84
C LEU A 11 -2.62 -1.81 1.54
N ARG A 12 -3.46 -2.25 2.47
CA ARG A 12 -4.29 -1.37 3.29
C ARG A 12 -3.87 -1.45 4.74
N PHE A 13 -3.69 -0.28 5.34
CA PHE A 13 -3.42 -0.10 6.76
C PHE A 13 -4.51 0.72 7.40
N LYS A 14 -5.02 0.26 8.55
CA LYS A 14 -6.09 0.89 9.29
C LYS A 14 -5.78 0.96 10.78
N ILE A 15 -6.30 1.98 11.43
CA ILE A 15 -6.35 2.08 12.88
C ILE A 15 -7.61 1.39 13.41
N ASP A 16 -7.51 0.78 14.59
CA ASP A 16 -8.66 0.15 15.24
C ASP A 16 -9.74 1.18 15.61
N GLY A 17 -11.00 0.87 15.34
CA GLY A 17 -12.12 1.82 15.43
C GLY A 17 -12.47 2.27 16.85
N ASP A 18 -12.06 1.52 17.87
CA ASP A 18 -12.20 1.84 19.30
C ASP A 18 -10.98 2.56 19.87
N THR A 19 -10.00 2.90 19.02
CA THR A 19 -8.77 3.58 19.44
C THR A 19 -9.04 4.99 19.97
N PRO A 20 -8.47 5.40 21.11
CA PRO A 20 -8.61 6.76 21.64
C PRO A 20 -8.17 7.86 20.65
N GLN A 21 -8.90 8.98 20.63
CA GLN A 21 -8.71 10.09 19.68
C GLN A 21 -7.26 10.57 19.54
N LYS A 22 -6.51 10.65 20.66
CA LYS A 22 -5.10 11.08 20.65
C LYS A 22 -4.19 10.24 19.74
N TYR A 23 -4.53 8.97 19.51
CA TYR A 23 -3.79 8.07 18.64
C TYR A 23 -4.28 8.19 17.19
N ILE A 24 -5.59 8.40 16.99
CA ILE A 24 -6.19 8.73 15.69
C ILE A 24 -5.54 10.00 15.12
N ASP A 25 -5.38 11.05 15.93
CA ASP A 25 -4.75 12.30 15.48
C ASP A 25 -3.31 12.10 15.00
N LYS A 26 -2.55 11.22 15.66
CA LYS A 26 -1.19 10.85 15.23
C LYS A 26 -1.22 10.03 13.95
N TRP A 27 -2.15 9.09 13.83
CA TRP A 27 -2.34 8.30 12.64
C TRP A 27 -2.67 9.16 11.41
N LEU A 28 -3.55 10.16 11.55
CA LEU A 28 -3.86 11.11 10.48
C LEU A 28 -2.66 11.97 10.06
N LYS A 29 -1.77 12.30 11.00
CA LYS A 29 -0.49 12.96 10.70
C LYS A 29 0.42 12.04 9.89
N LEU A 30 0.53 10.76 10.27
CA LEU A 30 1.29 9.76 9.51
C LEU A 30 0.73 9.59 8.10
N LYS A 31 -0.60 9.45 7.96
CA LYS A 31 -1.29 9.41 6.65
C LYS A 31 -0.92 10.61 5.79
N THR A 32 -0.97 11.82 6.37
CA THR A 32 -0.60 13.05 5.67
C THR A 32 0.84 13.03 5.17
N ILE A 33 1.79 12.50 5.96
CA ILE A 33 3.19 12.35 5.53
C ILE A 33 3.31 11.33 4.40
N CYS A 34 2.60 10.20 4.49
CA CYS A 34 2.60 9.16 3.47
C CYS A 34 2.06 9.65 2.12
N GLU A 35 0.96 10.42 2.10
CA GLU A 35 0.21 10.74 0.87
C GLU A 35 0.55 12.10 0.24
N ASN A 36 1.52 12.85 0.80
CA ASN A 36 1.90 14.18 0.30
C ASN A 36 3.27 14.24 -0.42
N GLY A 37 3.84 13.07 -0.75
CA GLY A 37 5.15 12.97 -1.42
C GLY A 37 6.36 13.22 -0.51
N LYS A 38 6.17 13.55 0.78
CA LYS A 38 7.25 13.75 1.76
C LYS A 38 7.51 12.50 2.61
N ASN A 39 7.36 11.32 2.01
CA ASN A 39 7.37 10.02 2.68
C ASN A 39 8.74 9.31 2.65
N LYS A 40 9.81 9.93 2.13
CA LYS A 40 11.13 9.31 1.99
C LYS A 40 11.69 8.70 3.28
N GLU A 41 11.63 9.43 4.39
CA GLU A 41 12.16 8.91 5.66
C GLU A 41 11.27 7.80 6.22
N ILE A 42 9.95 7.91 6.08
CA ILE A 42 9.02 6.82 6.42
C ILE A 42 9.32 5.56 5.60
N VAL A 43 9.59 5.69 4.30
CA VAL A 43 9.95 4.56 3.44
C VAL A 43 11.27 3.92 3.88
N LYS A 44 12.30 4.71 4.19
CA LYS A 44 13.57 4.14 4.67
C LYS A 44 13.40 3.36 5.96
N ASP A 45 12.69 3.94 6.93
CA ASP A 45 12.40 3.25 8.18
C ASP A 45 11.60 1.97 7.90
N TRP A 46 10.66 2.04 6.96
CA TRP A 46 9.83 0.91 6.53
C TRP A 46 10.67 -0.24 6.03
N LEU A 47 11.52 0.02 5.06
CA LEU A 47 12.43 -0.99 4.52
C LEU A 47 13.38 -1.51 5.60
N TYR A 48 13.91 -0.66 6.47
CA TYR A 48 14.79 -1.09 7.57
C TYR A 48 14.12 -2.10 8.52
N ASN A 49 12.82 -1.91 8.79
CA ASN A 49 12.03 -2.79 9.67
C ASN A 49 11.54 -4.08 9.00
N CYS A 50 11.76 -4.24 7.70
CA CYS A 50 11.52 -5.48 6.96
C CYS A 50 12.51 -6.59 7.40
N LYS A 51 12.28 -7.85 7.03
CA LYS A 51 13.11 -9.02 7.39
C LYS A 51 13.84 -9.53 6.18
N LEU A 52 13.17 -9.57 5.03
CA LEU A 52 13.71 -10.04 3.76
C LEU A 52 14.72 -9.03 3.24
N GLN A 53 15.91 -9.51 2.89
CA GLN A 53 16.96 -8.67 2.32
C GLN A 53 16.57 -8.10 0.96
N SER A 54 15.80 -8.85 0.16
CA SER A 54 15.25 -8.36 -1.11
C SER A 54 14.40 -7.12 -0.91
N VAL A 55 13.59 -7.07 0.15
CA VAL A 55 12.77 -5.92 0.51
C VAL A 55 13.63 -4.78 1.07
N LYS A 56 14.51 -5.07 2.03
CA LYS A 56 15.40 -4.05 2.65
C LYS A 56 16.23 -3.26 1.66
N ASN A 57 16.68 -3.93 0.59
CA ASN A 57 17.58 -3.35 -0.40
C ASN A 57 16.83 -2.60 -1.51
N MET A 58 15.49 -2.56 -1.48
CA MET A 58 14.75 -1.81 -2.48
C MET A 58 15.03 -0.31 -2.35
N PRO A 59 15.14 0.41 -3.47
CA PRO A 59 15.34 1.84 -3.43
C PRO A 59 14.03 2.57 -3.10
N TYR A 60 14.17 3.77 -2.55
CA TYR A 60 13.08 4.74 -2.50
C TYR A 60 12.74 5.21 -3.92
N LEU A 61 11.46 5.12 -4.30
CA LEU A 61 10.96 5.59 -5.59
C LEU A 61 10.82 7.11 -5.56
N LYS A 62 11.67 7.82 -6.32
CA LYS A 62 11.71 9.28 -6.36
C LYS A 62 10.73 9.86 -7.39
N ARG A 63 9.43 9.72 -7.12
CA ARG A 63 8.33 10.34 -7.90
C ARG A 63 7.52 11.32 -7.04
N CYS A 64 6.50 11.97 -7.60
CA CYS A 64 5.71 12.99 -6.88
C CYS A 64 4.97 12.40 -5.69
N GLU A 65 4.43 11.20 -5.85
CA GLU A 65 3.76 10.39 -4.85
C GLU A 65 4.72 9.70 -3.88
N GLY A 66 5.94 9.40 -4.32
CA GLY A 66 6.92 8.62 -3.58
C GLY A 66 6.54 7.14 -3.45
N GLY A 67 7.46 6.32 -2.94
CA GLY A 67 7.20 4.88 -2.82
C GLY A 67 8.45 4.02 -2.70
N ILE A 68 8.32 2.77 -3.12
CA ILE A 68 9.36 1.73 -3.06
C ILE A 68 9.52 1.14 -4.46
N GLY A 69 10.77 0.90 -4.87
CA GLY A 69 11.09 0.27 -6.15
C GLY A 69 11.92 1.16 -7.07
N GLY A 70 12.37 0.58 -8.19
CA GLY A 70 13.21 1.27 -9.16
C GLY A 70 12.41 2.24 -10.05
N ASP A 71 13.09 3.20 -10.69
CA ASP A 71 12.42 4.29 -11.44
C ASP A 71 12.10 3.93 -12.90
N ASN A 72 12.40 2.71 -13.35
CA ASN A 72 12.06 2.25 -14.69
C ASN A 72 10.81 1.35 -14.68
N ASN A 73 9.68 1.87 -15.16
CA ASN A 73 8.41 1.13 -15.19
C ASN A 73 8.44 -0.14 -16.07
N LEU A 74 9.36 -0.22 -17.02
CA LEU A 74 9.48 -1.39 -17.91
C LEU A 74 10.25 -2.53 -17.26
N ILE A 75 11.11 -2.23 -16.28
CA ILE A 75 12.07 -3.19 -15.72
C ILE A 75 11.79 -3.46 -14.25
N ASN A 76 11.41 -2.44 -13.49
CA ASN A 76 11.35 -2.52 -12.05
C ASN A 76 9.93 -2.71 -11.53
N LYS A 77 9.80 -3.53 -10.49
CA LYS A 77 8.60 -3.53 -9.68
C LYS A 77 8.55 -2.27 -8.82
N GLN A 78 7.36 -1.76 -8.61
CA GLN A 78 7.12 -0.51 -7.89
C GLN A 78 5.91 -0.63 -6.98
N LEU A 79 5.94 0.17 -5.93
CA LEU A 79 4.85 0.36 -4.99
C LEU A 79 4.77 1.85 -4.70
N ARG A 80 3.60 2.45 -4.88
CA ARG A 80 3.44 3.91 -4.79
C ARG A 80 2.33 4.29 -3.83
N PHE A 81 2.56 5.36 -3.07
CA PHE A 81 1.52 5.91 -2.20
C PHE A 81 0.41 6.58 -3.03
N ARG A 82 -0.80 6.64 -2.47
CA ARG A 82 -1.86 7.47 -3.02
C ARG A 82 -1.43 8.93 -3.02
N GLU A 83 -1.63 9.61 -4.15
CA GLU A 83 -1.36 11.04 -4.25
C GLU A 83 -2.59 11.85 -3.83
N LYS A 84 -2.47 12.58 -2.71
CA LYS A 84 -3.57 13.37 -2.13
C LYS A 84 -4.16 14.41 -3.09
N GLN A 85 -3.37 14.91 -4.05
CA GLN A 85 -3.81 15.96 -4.99
C GLN A 85 -4.73 15.43 -6.10
N LEU A 86 -4.65 14.15 -6.45
CA LEU A 86 -5.49 13.53 -7.49
C LEU A 86 -6.81 13.00 -6.93
N TYR A 87 -6.89 12.72 -5.63
CA TYR A 87 -8.06 12.11 -5.01
C TYR A 87 -8.58 12.94 -3.82
N SER A 88 -9.30 14.03 -4.12
CA SER A 88 -10.10 14.76 -3.14
C SER A 88 -11.32 13.94 -2.62
N MET A 89 -11.58 12.77 -3.20
CA MET A 89 -12.76 11.94 -2.92
C MET A 89 -12.58 10.90 -1.80
N TYR A 90 -11.34 10.59 -1.38
CA TYR A 90 -11.12 9.62 -0.29
C TYR A 90 -11.12 10.32 1.08
N ILE A 91 -12.32 10.46 1.64
CA ILE A 91 -12.58 10.84 3.05
C ILE A 91 -12.36 9.61 3.95
N ASP A 92 -11.34 8.79 3.67
CA ASP A 92 -10.99 7.64 4.50
C ASP A 92 -9.83 7.96 5.44
N ASN A 93 -9.77 7.21 6.54
CA ASN A 93 -8.69 7.29 7.50
C ASN A 93 -7.60 6.26 7.21
N ASP A 94 -7.67 5.51 6.12
CA ASP A 94 -6.74 4.41 5.87
C ASP A 94 -5.49 4.93 5.13
N ILE A 95 -4.36 4.25 5.33
CA ILE A 95 -3.23 4.40 4.41
C ILE A 95 -3.33 3.23 3.45
N VAL A 96 -3.69 3.53 2.20
CA VAL A 96 -3.76 2.52 1.13
C VAL A 96 -2.67 2.81 0.11
N ILE A 97 -2.11 1.71 -0.36
CA ILE A 97 -1.10 1.64 -1.40
C ILE A 97 -1.72 0.77 -2.47
N ASP A 98 -2.36 1.44 -3.42
CA ASP A 98 -3.21 0.86 -4.46
C ASP A 98 -2.52 0.83 -5.83
N ASN A 99 -1.28 1.30 -5.90
CA ASN A 99 -0.46 1.30 -7.10
C ASN A 99 0.76 0.38 -6.91
N ILE A 100 0.49 -0.93 -6.98
CA ILE A 100 1.50 -1.99 -6.88
C ILE A 100 1.72 -2.57 -8.27
N ILE A 101 2.85 -2.23 -8.86
CA ILE A 101 3.19 -2.57 -10.25
C ILE A 101 4.27 -3.64 -10.23
N SER A 102 4.03 -4.72 -10.98
CA SER A 102 5.07 -5.67 -11.39
C SER A 102 5.44 -5.38 -12.85
N SER A 103 6.71 -5.52 -13.20
CA SER A 103 7.17 -5.52 -14.59
C SER A 103 7.24 -6.95 -15.13
N GLU A 104 7.66 -7.10 -16.38
CA GLU A 104 7.92 -8.43 -16.96
C GLU A 104 9.13 -9.11 -16.32
N GLN A 105 10.12 -8.34 -15.86
CA GLN A 105 11.38 -8.85 -15.29
C GLN A 105 11.34 -8.96 -13.76
N GLU A 106 10.66 -8.05 -13.09
CA GLU A 106 10.56 -7.99 -11.64
C GLU A 106 9.09 -8.05 -11.21
N LYS A 107 8.74 -9.12 -10.51
CA LYS A 107 7.39 -9.30 -9.96
C LYS A 107 7.41 -9.22 -8.44
N TRP A 108 6.35 -8.64 -7.89
CA TRP A 108 6.06 -8.79 -6.47
C TRP A 108 5.61 -10.21 -6.17
N ILE A 109 6.12 -10.76 -5.08
CA ILE A 109 5.63 -12.02 -4.51
C ILE A 109 4.94 -11.75 -3.19
N LEU A 110 4.02 -12.63 -2.80
CA LEU A 110 3.22 -12.46 -1.57
C LEU A 110 4.09 -12.35 -0.32
N GLU A 111 5.22 -13.08 -0.28
CA GLU A 111 6.15 -13.05 0.84
C GLU A 111 6.79 -11.66 1.04
N GLU A 112 7.06 -10.93 -0.05
CA GLU A 112 7.58 -9.56 0.01
C GLU A 112 6.51 -8.58 0.46
N LEU A 113 5.27 -8.74 -0.01
CA LEU A 113 4.14 -7.91 0.41
C LEU A 113 3.79 -8.12 1.88
N ASP A 114 3.83 -9.35 2.36
CA ASP A 114 3.63 -9.67 3.77
C ASP A 114 4.73 -9.06 4.66
N ASP A 115 5.99 -9.16 4.22
CA ASP A 115 7.10 -8.53 4.97
C ASP A 115 7.02 -7.00 4.97
N LEU A 116 6.55 -6.40 3.87
CA LEU A 116 6.21 -4.98 3.80
C LEU A 116 5.10 -4.63 4.79
N ILE A 117 4.00 -5.39 4.86
CA ILE A 117 2.94 -5.15 5.86
C ILE A 117 3.52 -5.20 7.27
N ARG A 118 4.32 -6.22 7.57
CA ARG A 118 4.95 -6.38 8.88
C ARG A 118 5.88 -5.20 9.22
N GLY A 119 6.69 -4.76 8.26
CA GLY A 119 7.59 -3.61 8.41
C GLY A 119 6.84 -2.31 8.67
N PHE A 120 5.79 -2.03 7.90
CA PHE A 120 5.02 -0.79 8.03
C PHE A 120 4.25 -0.75 9.34
N ARG A 121 3.57 -1.85 9.72
CA ARG A 121 2.83 -1.94 10.98
C ARG A 121 3.70 -1.60 12.18
N ARG A 122 4.96 -2.07 12.18
CA ARG A 122 5.92 -1.75 13.25
C ARG A 122 6.16 -0.25 13.37
N ILE A 123 6.33 0.45 12.26
CA ILE A 123 6.56 1.90 12.27
C ILE A 123 5.30 2.65 12.63
N ALA A 124 4.17 2.28 12.05
CA ALA A 124 2.91 2.93 12.30
C ALA A 124 2.53 2.85 13.79
N ASN A 125 2.63 1.66 14.39
CA ASN A 125 2.39 1.47 15.82
C ASN A 125 3.40 2.24 16.69
N ASN A 126 4.68 2.28 16.31
CA ASN A 126 5.69 3.07 17.02
C ASN A 126 5.41 4.58 16.93
N TYR A 127 5.05 5.08 15.75
CA TYR A 127 4.75 6.50 15.49
C TYR A 127 3.53 6.96 16.27
N VAL A 128 2.47 6.14 16.25
CA VAL A 128 1.24 6.39 17.02
C VAL A 128 1.50 6.24 18.53
N GLY A 129 2.38 5.31 18.90
CA GLY A 129 2.71 4.98 20.29
C GLY A 129 1.69 4.05 20.95
N ALA A 130 1.04 3.20 20.16
CA ALA A 130 0.11 2.17 20.60
C ALA A 130 0.02 1.06 19.54
N ASP A 131 -0.17 -0.18 19.95
CA ASP A 131 -0.38 -1.32 19.05
C ASP A 131 -1.84 -1.40 18.61
N CYS A 132 -2.22 -0.51 17.69
CA CYS A 132 -3.60 -0.31 17.22
C CYS A 132 -3.71 -0.24 15.69
N ILE A 133 -2.60 -0.43 14.96
CA ILE A 133 -2.55 -0.41 13.51
C ILE A 133 -2.52 -1.84 12.96
N LYS A 134 -3.50 -2.14 12.11
CA LYS A 134 -3.61 -3.38 11.36
C LYS A 134 -3.25 -3.12 9.90
N GLY A 135 -2.72 -4.14 9.25
CA GLY A 135 -2.36 -4.10 7.83
C GLY A 135 -2.75 -5.42 7.17
N CYS A 136 -3.18 -5.34 5.92
CA CYS A 136 -3.59 -6.50 5.13
C CYS A 136 -3.28 -6.32 3.65
N ILE A 137 -3.16 -7.45 2.94
CA ILE A 137 -3.15 -7.51 1.48
C ILE A 137 -4.60 -7.62 1.03
N GLU A 138 -5.09 -6.65 0.27
CA GLU A 138 -6.38 -6.76 -0.40
C GLU A 138 -6.14 -7.35 -1.79
N MET A 139 -6.91 -8.38 -2.15
CA MET A 139 -6.91 -8.95 -3.49
C MET A 139 -8.31 -8.78 -4.08
N ILE A 140 -8.42 -7.96 -5.10
CA ILE A 140 -9.69 -7.66 -5.77
C ILE A 140 -9.65 -8.36 -7.13
N SER A 141 -10.56 -9.29 -7.37
CA SER A 141 -10.66 -9.94 -8.68
C SER A 141 -10.96 -8.89 -9.75
N ARG A 142 -10.22 -8.89 -10.86
CA ARG A 142 -10.52 -8.00 -11.99
C ARG A 142 -11.92 -8.27 -12.57
N ASP A 143 -12.39 -9.51 -12.51
CA ASP A 143 -13.73 -9.89 -12.98
C ASP A 143 -14.83 -9.26 -12.12
N SER A 144 -14.55 -9.01 -10.83
CA SER A 144 -15.48 -8.34 -9.91
C SER A 144 -15.68 -6.85 -10.20
N LEU A 145 -14.82 -6.26 -11.05
CA LEU A 145 -14.93 -4.87 -11.51
C LEU A 145 -15.63 -4.76 -12.86
N SER A 146 -15.92 -5.91 -13.51
CA SER A 146 -16.75 -5.92 -14.72
C SER A 146 -18.22 -5.93 -14.30
N ASP A 147 -18.95 -4.87 -14.63
CA ASP A 147 -20.41 -4.74 -14.44
C ASP A 147 -21.22 -5.71 -15.33
N ASN A 148 -20.63 -6.80 -15.81
CA ASN A 148 -21.31 -7.81 -16.63
C ASN A 148 -22.29 -8.69 -15.81
N TYR A 149 -22.48 -8.41 -14.53
CA TYR A 149 -23.51 -9.07 -13.72
C TYR A 149 -24.94 -8.64 -14.08
N LEU A 150 -25.13 -7.57 -14.86
CA LEU A 150 -26.46 -7.08 -15.24
C LEU A 150 -26.86 -7.36 -16.70
N ASP A 151 -25.95 -7.85 -17.55
CA ASP A 151 -26.25 -8.13 -18.97
C ASP A 151 -26.76 -9.56 -19.24
N ASN A 152 -26.92 -10.40 -18.22
CA ASN A 152 -27.67 -11.66 -18.34
C ASN A 152 -29.14 -11.49 -17.95
N LYS A 153 -29.80 -10.52 -18.59
CA LYS A 153 -31.24 -10.55 -18.83
C LYS A 153 -31.50 -10.36 -20.32
N ASP A 154 -31.01 -11.31 -21.11
CA ASP A 154 -31.71 -11.60 -22.36
C ASP A 154 -32.81 -12.61 -22.04
N ASP A 155 -34.01 -12.04 -21.95
CA ASP A 155 -35.28 -12.71 -22.21
C ASP A 155 -35.20 -13.50 -23.53
N TYR A 156 -35.53 -14.79 -23.49
CA TYR A 156 -36.45 -15.55 -24.38
C TYR A 156 -36.24 -17.07 -24.26
#